data_AF-F0T0U7-F1
#
_entry.id   AF-F0T0U7-F1
#
_cell.length_a   1.000
_cell.length_b   1.000
_cell.length_c   1.000
_cell.angle_alpha   90.00
_cell.angle_beta   90.00
_cell.angle_gamma   90.00
#
_symmetry.space_group_name_H-M   'P 1'
#
loop_
_entity.id
_entity.type
_entity.pdbx_description
1 polymer ?
#
loop_
_entity_poly.entity_id
_entity_poly.type
_entity_poly.pdbx_seq_one_letter_code
_entity_poly.pdbx_strand_id
1 'polypeptide(L)'
;MKSKNNKGISQDGKDWKEKMPSREEYAEADFLVQAQVARPEIQLLAKFVEGLGHLGVVTTIDKLEGRVVIQTTKYLWPELKVLLEKMPINIKILNQQI
;
A
#
# COMPACT_ATOMS: atom_id res chain seq x y z
N MET A 1 -33.50 2.93 -27.46
CA MET A 1 -33.49 2.04 -26.28
C MET A 1 -33.05 2.85 -25.06
N LYS A 2 -33.86 2.87 -23.99
CA LYS A 2 -33.52 3.57 -22.74
C LYS A 2 -32.44 2.78 -21.99
N SER A 3 -31.29 3.41 -21.73
CA SER A 3 -30.26 2.86 -20.85
C SER A 3 -30.85 2.65 -19.46
N LYS A 4 -30.82 1.40 -18.97
CA LYS A 4 -31.25 1.09 -17.60
C LYS A 4 -30.12 1.51 -16.65
N ASN A 5 -30.35 2.59 -15.91
CA ASN A 5 -29.53 2.98 -14.76
C ASN A 5 -29.55 1.86 -13.73
N ASN A 6 -28.44 1.14 -13.59
CA ASN A 6 -28.24 0.19 -12.50
C ASN A 6 -27.95 0.99 -11.23
N LYS A 7 -29.00 1.28 -10.44
CA LYS A 7 -28.85 1.67 -9.04
C LYS A 7 -28.41 0.40 -8.31
N GLY A 8 -27.11 0.24 -8.09
CA GLY A 8 -26.67 -0.61 -6.98
C GLY A 8 -27.39 -0.12 -5.73
N ILE A 9 -27.78 -0.99 -4.84
CA ILE A 9 -28.26 -0.65 -3.50
C ILE A 9 -27.50 -1.63 -2.61
N SER A 10 -26.79 -1.13 -1.59
CA SER A 10 -26.14 -2.02 -0.62
C SER A 10 -27.20 -2.76 0.19
N GLN A 11 -26.84 -3.89 0.81
CA GLN A 11 -27.77 -4.77 1.53
C GLN A 11 -28.52 -4.09 2.69
N ASP A 12 -28.08 -2.90 3.12
CA ASP A 12 -28.67 -2.05 4.15
C ASP A 12 -29.56 -0.90 3.60
N GLY A 13 -29.85 -0.88 2.30
CA GLY A 13 -30.76 0.10 1.69
C GLY A 13 -30.18 1.50 1.50
N LYS A 14 -28.89 1.69 1.75
CA LYS A 14 -28.20 2.98 1.55
C LYS A 14 -27.73 3.13 0.10
N ASP A 15 -27.83 4.36 -0.40
CA ASP A 15 -27.19 4.72 -1.68
C ASP A 15 -25.69 4.80 -1.42
N TRP A 16 -24.87 3.95 -2.05
CA TRP A 16 -23.40 4.01 -1.96
C TRP A 16 -22.82 5.28 -2.61
N LYS A 17 -23.67 6.10 -3.26
CA LYS A 17 -23.33 7.48 -3.63
C LYS A 17 -23.39 8.45 -2.46
N GLU A 18 -23.91 8.05 -1.31
CA GLU A 18 -23.98 8.88 -0.11
C GLU A 18 -22.58 8.97 0.52
N LYS A 19 -21.82 9.95 0.00
CA LYS A 19 -20.46 10.39 0.35
C LYS A 19 -19.38 9.31 0.27
N MET A 20 -18.88 9.09 -0.95
CA MET A 20 -17.49 8.67 -1.09
C MET A 20 -16.59 9.73 -0.46
N PRO A 21 -15.66 9.36 0.44
CA PRO A 21 -14.74 10.33 1.00
C PRO A 21 -13.95 11.03 -0.10
N SER A 22 -13.65 12.30 0.09
CA SER A 22 -12.82 13.08 -0.83
C SER A 22 -11.41 12.51 -0.89
N ARG A 23 -10.64 12.88 -1.91
CA ARG A 23 -9.25 12.43 -2.05
C ARG A 23 -8.41 12.84 -0.84
N GLU A 24 -8.72 14.00 -0.26
CA GLU A 24 -8.08 14.54 0.94
C GLU A 24 -8.41 13.68 2.18
N GLU A 25 -9.62 13.14 2.26
CA GLU A 25 -10.02 12.22 3.34
C GLU A 25 -9.30 10.86 3.24
N TYR A 26 -8.83 10.47 2.05
CA TYR A 26 -7.97 9.30 1.84
C TYR A 26 -6.46 9.61 1.80
N ALA A 27 -6.05 10.87 1.91
CA ALA A 27 -4.63 11.26 1.74
C ALA A 27 -3.69 10.56 2.74
N GLU A 28 -4.21 10.17 3.89
CA GLU A 28 -3.46 9.46 4.93
C GLU A 28 -3.35 7.95 4.71
N ALA A 29 -4.19 7.39 3.83
CA ALA A 29 -4.20 5.97 3.45
C ALA A 29 -3.22 5.65 2.31
N ASP A 30 -2.78 6.66 1.55
CA ASP A 30 -1.85 6.53 0.43
C ASP A 30 -0.44 6.98 0.83
N PHE A 31 0.23 6.22 1.71
CA PHE A 31 1.64 6.46 2.01
C PHE A 31 2.53 5.49 1.24
N LEU A 32 3.20 6.00 0.21
CA LEU A 32 4.07 5.24 -0.68
C LEU A 32 5.55 5.51 -0.40
N VAL A 33 6.29 4.42 -0.19
CA VAL A 33 7.73 4.44 0.03
C VAL A 33 8.42 3.70 -1.10
N GLN A 34 9.23 4.39 -1.87
CA GLN A 34 10.09 3.78 -2.87
C GLN A 34 11.35 3.27 -2.19
N ALA A 35 11.65 1.99 -2.39
CA ALA A 35 12.83 1.36 -1.82
C ALA A 35 13.54 0.48 -2.85
N GLN A 36 14.78 0.14 -2.54
CA GLN A 36 15.61 -0.78 -3.30
C GLN A 36 16.15 -1.86 -2.36
N VAL A 37 16.09 -3.11 -2.81
CA VAL A 37 16.67 -4.29 -2.14
C VAL A 37 17.47 -5.11 -3.14
N ALA A 38 18.28 -6.07 -2.67
CA ALA A 38 18.89 -7.01 -3.60
C ALA A 38 17.80 -7.82 -4.32
N ARG A 39 17.97 -8.08 -5.62
CA ARG A 39 17.00 -8.83 -6.42
C ARG A 39 16.53 -10.15 -5.78
N PRO A 40 17.39 -10.97 -5.14
CA PRO A 40 16.95 -12.19 -4.46
C PRO A 40 16.09 -11.93 -3.22
N GLU A 41 16.22 -10.76 -2.59
CA GLU A 41 15.55 -10.39 -1.34
C GLU A 41 14.15 -9.79 -1.57
N ILE A 42 13.79 -9.41 -2.81
CA ILE A 42 12.47 -8.87 -3.13
C ILE A 42 11.34 -9.77 -2.59
N GLN A 43 11.46 -11.08 -2.83
CA GLN A 43 10.44 -12.03 -2.40
C GLN A 43 10.41 -12.19 -0.87
N LEU A 44 11.56 -12.11 -0.22
CA LEU A 44 11.66 -12.16 1.23
C LEU A 44 11.00 -10.93 1.88
N LEU A 45 11.31 -9.72 1.37
CA LEU A 45 10.67 -8.49 1.80
C LEU A 45 9.15 -8.55 1.59
N ALA A 46 8.69 -8.99 0.42
CA ALA A 46 7.27 -9.10 0.12
C ALA A 46 6.55 -10.06 1.08
N LYS A 47 7.13 -11.24 1.34
CA LYS A 47 6.54 -12.22 2.28
C LYS A 47 6.60 -11.78 3.73
N PHE A 48 7.65 -11.08 4.13
CA PHE A 48 7.72 -10.50 5.46
C PHE A 48 6.58 -9.51 5.68
N VAL A 49 6.40 -8.54 4.77
CA VAL A 49 5.34 -7.53 4.87
C VAL A 49 3.94 -8.15 4.78
N GLU A 50 3.73 -9.14 3.89
CA GLU A 50 2.48 -9.91 3.81
C GLU A 50 2.15 -10.61 5.15
N GLY A 51 3.15 -11.15 5.84
CA GLY A 51 3.00 -11.78 7.15
C GLY A 51 2.65 -10.80 8.28
N LEU A 52 2.90 -9.50 8.11
CA LEU A 52 2.50 -8.44 9.04
C LEU A 52 1.04 -7.99 8.85
N GLY A 53 0.33 -8.54 7.87
CA GLY A 53 -1.08 -8.30 7.63
C GLY A 53 -1.37 -6.86 7.19
N HIS A 54 -1.92 -6.06 8.11
CA HIS A 54 -2.44 -4.72 7.79
C HIS A 54 -1.37 -3.62 7.73
N LEU A 55 -0.10 -3.93 8.06
CA LEU A 55 0.96 -2.93 8.11
C LEU A 55 1.40 -2.41 6.74
N GLY A 56 1.24 -3.19 5.67
CA GLY A 56 1.51 -2.69 4.32
C GLY A 56 1.47 -3.75 3.23
N VAL A 57 1.80 -3.30 2.01
CA VAL A 57 1.87 -4.14 0.81
C VAL A 57 3.13 -3.77 0.03
N VAL A 58 3.82 -4.76 -0.52
CA VAL A 58 5.02 -4.55 -1.36
C VAL A 58 4.69 -4.84 -2.82
N THR A 59 4.91 -3.87 -3.69
CA THR A 59 4.80 -4.03 -5.15
C THR A 59 6.18 -3.91 -5.77
N THR A 60 6.58 -4.88 -6.60
CA THR A 60 7.82 -4.76 -7.37
C THR A 60 7.58 -3.85 -8.58
N ILE A 61 8.39 -2.80 -8.71
CA ILE A 61 8.31 -1.88 -9.87
C ILE A 61 9.43 -2.16 -10.88
N ASP A 62 10.57 -2.67 -10.43
CA ASP A 62 11.66 -3.12 -11.30
C ASP A 62 12.40 -4.31 -10.66
N LYS A 63 12.25 -5.49 -11.27
CA LYS A 63 12.85 -6.72 -10.76
C LYS A 63 14.37 -6.77 -10.97
N LEU A 64 14.89 -6.15 -12.02
CA LEU A 64 16.33 -6.20 -12.33
C LEU A 64 17.10 -5.30 -11.37
N GLU A 65 16.60 -4.08 -11.18
CA GLU A 65 17.20 -3.08 -10.29
C GLU A 65 16.83 -3.27 -8.81
N GLY A 66 15.94 -4.21 -8.50
CA GLY A 66 15.48 -4.46 -7.13
C GLY A 66 14.61 -3.34 -6.56
N ARG A 67 13.96 -2.56 -7.42
CA ARG A 67 13.10 -1.44 -6.99
C ARG A 67 11.70 -1.93 -6.64
N VAL A 68 11.23 -1.51 -5.48
CA VAL A 68 9.91 -1.81 -4.93
C VAL A 68 9.23 -0.55 -4.42
N VAL A 69 7.90 -0.62 -4.33
CA VAL A 69 7.07 0.34 -3.61
C VAL A 69 6.44 -0.38 -2.43
N ILE A 70 6.60 0.18 -1.24
CA ILE A 70 5.92 -0.24 -0.02
C ILE A 70 4.76 0.74 0.17
N GLN A 71 3.53 0.23 0.11
CA GLN A 71 2.33 0.99 0.43
C GLN A 71 1.90 0.70 1.85
N THR A 72 1.61 1.76 2.60
CA THR A 72 1.07 1.72 3.96
C THR A 72 0.25 2.99 4.21
N THR A 73 -0.11 3.27 5.46
CA THR A 73 -0.70 4.54 5.87
C THR A 73 0.32 5.38 6.64
N LYS A 74 0.11 6.69 6.72
CA LYS A 74 1.00 7.59 7.50
C LYS A 74 1.11 7.17 8.97
N TYR A 75 0.06 6.57 9.53
CA TYR A 75 0.01 6.13 10.91
C TYR A 75 0.77 4.82 11.17
N LEU A 76 0.79 3.91 10.18
CA LEU A 76 1.44 2.60 10.30
C LEU A 76 2.90 2.61 9.82
N TRP A 77 3.29 3.60 9.00
CA TRP A 77 4.66 3.71 8.50
C TRP A 77 5.74 3.71 9.60
N PRO A 78 5.61 4.47 10.71
CA PRO A 78 6.63 4.45 11.76
C PRO A 78 6.87 3.06 12.33
N GLU A 79 5.81 2.28 12.55
CA GLU A 79 5.90 0.91 13.05
C GLU A 79 6.50 -0.03 12.01
N LEU A 80 5.99 0.02 10.77
CA LEU A 80 6.52 -0.80 9.68
C LEU A 80 8.01 -0.53 9.44
N LYS A 81 8.43 0.74 9.45
CA LYS A 81 9.82 1.14 9.25
C LYS A 81 10.74 0.50 10.29
N VAL A 82 10.36 0.51 11.57
CA VAL A 82 11.15 -0.12 12.65
C VAL A 82 11.27 -1.64 12.45
N LEU A 83 10.22 -2.30 11.95
CA LEU A 83 10.26 -3.74 11.65
C LEU A 83 11.19 -4.03 10.46
N LEU A 84 11.12 -3.20 9.41
CA LEU A 84 11.98 -3.30 8.24
C LEU A 84 13.47 -3.08 8.59
N GLU A 85 13.78 -2.11 9.46
CA GLU A 85 15.14 -1.83 9.94
C GLU A 85 15.75 -2.98 10.77
N LYS A 86 14.91 -3.85 11.36
CA LYS A 86 15.34 -5.04 12.10
C LYS A 86 15.57 -6.27 11.21
N MET A 87 15.16 -6.23 9.94
CA MET A 87 15.36 -7.36 9.05
C MET A 87 16.86 -7.53 8.72
N PRO A 88 17.33 -8.78 8.55
CA PRO A 88 18.70 -9.04 8.13
C PRO A 88 18.87 -8.88 6.61
N ILE A 89 18.28 -7.85 6.01
CA ILE A 89 18.41 -7.50 4.59
C ILE A 89 18.63 -5.99 4.43
N ASN A 90 19.32 -5.61 3.37
CA ASN A 90 19.62 -4.20 3.13
C ASN A 90 18.49 -3.53 2.32
N ILE A 91 17.66 -2.75 3.01
CA ILE A 91 16.57 -1.99 2.39
C ILE A 91 16.99 -0.53 2.29
N LYS A 92 17.25 -0.06 1.06
CA LYS A 92 17.58 1.34 0.79
C LYS A 92 16.32 2.12 0.45
N ILE A 93 15.89 3.02 1.33
CA ILE A 93 14.79 3.94 1.03
C ILE A 93 15.29 5.00 0.03
N LEU A 94 14.60 5.14 -1.09
CA LEU A 94 14.93 6.08 -2.18
C LEU A 94 14.10 7.36 -2.08
N ASN A 95 12.81 7.22 -1.79
CA ASN A 95 11.87 8.33 -1.64
C ASN A 95 10.71 7.87 -0.73
N GLN A 96 10.13 8.81 0.00
CA GLN A 96 8.90 8.59 0.77
C GLN A 96 8.05 9.85 0.67
N GLN A 97 6.74 9.69 0.53
CA GLN A 97 5.82 10.83 0.66
C GLN A 97 5.95 11.38 2.09
N ILE A 98 5.98 12.70 2.26
CA ILE A 98 5.97 13.36 3.58
C ILE A 98 4.71 14.22 3.62
#